data_AF-A0A820KBR5-F1
#
_entry.id   AF-A0A820KBR5-F1
#
_cell.length_a   1.000
_cell.length_b   1.000
_cell.length_c   1.000
_cell.angle_alpha   90.00
_cell.angle_beta   90.00
_cell.angle_gamma   90.00
#
_symmetry.space_group_name_H-M   'P 1'
#
loop_
_entity.id
_entity.type
_entity.pdbx_description
1 polymer ?
#
loop_
_entity_poly.entity_id
_entity_poly.type
_entity_poly.pdbx_seq_one_letter_code
_entity_poly.pdbx_strand_id
1 'polypeptide(L)'
;MEDEAVARVKAEETQAMKDDAQRDLNQALPAVEKANEAISRLKKESIGEVRTFTKPPHMVEVVMQAVCIMFEKKKDWPSAKLLLGESDLINQIRNYPKDNIPESVLRDLKPYLQMSNFNYKDILQSSVACASLAEWVIAMDMYAKISKEVEPKRKRVAAAEADLRSVTEQLKKKQLQLQQVESKIKELQESYDHQVAEKKKLEISIMQTQSRLKRASKLTTALADEQIRWKENVTEFNEQMKTVTGNVFVSSACVAYYGAFPSSYRLELVENWVEGCKEHKIPVSDNPSIINVLADAFSIRQWVTQGLPRDDFSTENAILVTKGRRWPLIIDPQEQANRWIKNKEKENALKIIKMTDGHFLRILENCVRIGMPLLLEDVGETLDPALEPILLKQTFMS
;
A
#
# COMPACT_ATOMS: atom_id res chain seq x y z
N MET A 1 4.23 -35.21 -13.27
CA MET A 1 3.24 -35.99 -12.48
C MET A 1 3.35 -37.49 -12.74
N GLU A 2 3.32 -37.98 -13.98
CA GLU A 2 3.47 -39.43 -14.25
C GLU A 2 4.82 -39.99 -13.79
N ASP A 3 5.93 -39.32 -14.09
CA ASP A 3 7.29 -39.74 -13.67
C ASP A 3 7.47 -39.79 -12.13
N GLU A 4 6.80 -38.90 -11.40
CA GLU A 4 6.84 -38.86 -9.92
C GLU A 4 6.03 -40.00 -9.29
N ALA A 5 4.87 -40.33 -9.90
CA ALA A 5 4.06 -41.45 -9.46
C ALA A 5 4.80 -42.79 -9.67
N VAL A 6 5.47 -42.94 -10.82
CA VAL A 6 6.27 -44.14 -11.14
C VAL A 6 7.48 -44.28 -10.21
N ALA A 7 8.16 -43.17 -9.88
CA ALA A 7 9.27 -43.18 -8.93
C ALA A 7 8.80 -43.56 -7.50
N ARG A 8 7.62 -43.08 -7.07
CA ARG A 8 7.05 -43.40 -5.76
C ARG A 8 6.64 -44.87 -5.64
N VAL A 9 5.97 -45.42 -6.66
CA VAL A 9 5.58 -46.85 -6.68
C VAL A 9 6.81 -47.74 -6.62
N LYS A 10 7.85 -47.46 -7.42
CA LYS A 10 9.12 -48.22 -7.37
C LYS A 10 9.85 -48.08 -6.03
N ALA A 11 9.72 -46.95 -5.33
CA ALA A 11 10.28 -46.75 -4.00
C ALA A 11 9.59 -47.61 -2.94
N GLU A 12 8.26 -47.64 -2.97
CA GLU A 12 7.47 -48.47 -2.06
C GLU A 12 7.73 -49.97 -2.30
N GLU A 13 7.81 -50.40 -3.56
CA GLU A 13 8.13 -51.79 -3.92
C GLU A 13 9.54 -52.21 -3.47
N THR A 14 10.54 -51.34 -3.67
CA THR A 14 11.93 -51.62 -3.26
C THR A 14 12.06 -51.67 -1.74
N GLN A 15 11.34 -50.79 -1.02
CA GLN A 15 11.31 -50.78 0.44
C GLN A 15 10.61 -52.03 0.99
N ALA A 16 9.49 -52.44 0.42
CA ALA A 16 8.80 -53.67 0.82
C ALA A 16 9.67 -54.91 0.60
N MET A 17 10.40 -55.00 -0.53
CA MET A 17 11.34 -56.10 -0.80
C MET A 17 12.53 -56.11 0.18
N LYS A 18 13.00 -54.94 0.60
CA LYS A 18 14.07 -54.79 1.58
C LYS A 18 13.63 -55.21 2.99
N ASP A 19 12.44 -54.79 3.38
CA ASP A 19 11.86 -55.12 4.69
C ASP A 19 11.56 -56.62 4.80
N ASP A 20 11.15 -57.27 3.72
CA ASP A 20 10.94 -58.72 3.65
C ASP A 20 12.27 -59.51 3.75
N ALA A 21 13.30 -59.08 3.01
CA ALA A 21 14.63 -59.70 3.09
C ALA A 21 15.29 -59.53 4.49
N GLN A 22 15.06 -58.40 5.15
CA GLN A 22 15.57 -58.14 6.50
C GLN A 22 14.81 -58.91 7.57
N ARG A 23 13.49 -59.09 7.39
CA ARG A 23 12.64 -59.87 8.30
C ARG A 23 13.09 -61.32 8.39
N ASP A 24 13.40 -61.94 7.25
CA ASP A 24 13.89 -63.32 7.21
C ASP A 24 15.27 -63.46 7.85
N LEU A 25 16.18 -62.51 7.59
CA LEU A 25 17.51 -62.50 8.21
C LEU A 25 17.46 -62.32 9.74
N ASN A 26 16.52 -61.49 10.21
CA ASN A 26 16.33 -61.23 11.64
C ASN A 26 15.76 -62.42 12.42
N GLN A 27 15.22 -63.46 11.75
CA GLN A 27 14.82 -64.69 12.44
C GLN A 27 16.02 -65.54 12.87
N ALA A 28 17.14 -65.47 12.15
CA ALA A 28 18.33 -66.28 12.40
C ALA A 28 19.35 -65.62 13.33
N LEU A 29 19.45 -64.28 13.30
CA LEU A 29 20.43 -63.51 14.08
C LEU A 29 20.35 -63.77 15.60
N PRO A 30 19.15 -63.81 16.23
CA PRO A 30 19.05 -64.02 17.68
C PRO A 30 19.52 -65.40 18.12
N ALA A 31 19.35 -66.42 17.28
CA ALA A 31 19.79 -67.79 17.58
C ALA A 31 21.32 -67.89 17.58
N VAL A 32 21.98 -67.23 16.61
CA VAL A 32 23.45 -67.18 16.52
C VAL A 32 24.06 -66.34 17.64
N GLU A 33 23.43 -65.22 17.99
CA GLU A 33 23.89 -64.37 19.10
C GLU A 33 23.80 -65.08 20.46
N LYS A 34 22.68 -65.78 20.72
CA LYS A 34 22.52 -66.61 21.93
C LYS A 34 23.57 -67.70 22.02
N ALA A 35 23.85 -68.39 20.91
CA ALA A 35 24.89 -69.41 20.87
C ALA A 35 26.30 -68.85 21.12
N ASN A 36 26.65 -67.71 20.51
CA ASN A 36 27.93 -67.06 20.72
C ASN A 36 28.11 -66.53 22.16
N GLU A 37 27.03 -66.04 22.77
CA GLU A 37 27.03 -65.70 24.20
C GLU A 37 27.23 -66.93 25.09
N ALA A 38 26.54 -68.05 24.80
CA ALA A 38 26.68 -69.29 25.56
C ALA A 38 28.13 -69.81 25.52
N ILE A 39 28.80 -69.71 24.37
CA ILE A 39 30.22 -70.06 24.22
C ILE A 39 31.14 -69.09 24.95
N SER A 40 30.83 -67.78 24.95
CA SER A 40 31.63 -66.77 25.63
C SER A 40 31.58 -66.88 27.16
N ARG A 41 30.54 -67.53 27.71
CA ARG A 41 30.39 -67.80 29.15
C ARG A 41 31.17 -69.03 29.62
N LEU A 42 31.74 -69.83 28.70
CA LEU A 42 32.53 -71.00 29.05
C LEU A 42 33.91 -70.62 29.60
N LYS A 43 34.28 -71.19 30.75
CA LYS A 43 35.63 -71.05 31.32
C LYS A 43 36.57 -72.09 30.74
N LYS A 44 37.87 -71.74 30.63
CA LYS A 44 38.93 -72.65 30.15
C LYS A 44 39.02 -73.95 30.97
N GLU A 45 38.62 -73.91 32.23
CA GLU A 45 38.54 -75.09 33.11
C GLU A 45 37.58 -76.16 32.58
N SER A 46 36.38 -75.77 32.13
CA SER A 46 35.34 -76.69 31.63
C SER A 46 35.71 -77.35 30.29
N ILE A 47 36.57 -76.71 29.49
CA ILE A 47 37.14 -77.29 28.27
C ILE A 47 38.27 -78.28 28.63
N GLY A 48 39.03 -77.98 29.70
CA GLY A 48 40.05 -78.87 30.26
C GLY A 48 39.50 -80.19 30.80
N GLU A 49 38.32 -80.18 31.43
CA GLU A 49 37.62 -81.37 31.92
C GLU A 49 37.21 -82.34 30.81
N VAL A 50 36.84 -81.83 29.64
CA VAL A 50 36.50 -82.67 28.48
C VAL A 50 37.76 -83.30 27.84
N ARG A 51 38.92 -82.66 28.01
CA ARG A 51 40.21 -83.13 27.47
C ARG A 51 40.82 -84.28 28.28
N THR A 52 40.55 -84.37 29.58
CA THR A 52 41.12 -85.40 30.49
C THR A 52 40.50 -86.78 30.32
N PHE A 53 39.38 -86.93 29.60
CA PHE A 53 38.81 -88.25 29.31
C PHE A 53 39.75 -89.12 28.46
N THR A 54 40.18 -90.26 29.01
CA THR A 54 40.93 -91.31 28.28
C THR A 54 40.05 -92.09 27.32
N LYS A 55 38.76 -92.26 27.64
CA LYS A 55 37.70 -92.76 26.76
C LYS A 55 36.42 -91.93 26.98
N PRO A 56 35.98 -91.10 26.03
CA PRO A 56 34.85 -90.19 26.22
C PRO A 56 33.51 -90.93 26.27
N PRO A 57 32.49 -90.37 26.95
CA PRO A 57 31.10 -90.78 26.76
C PRO A 57 30.66 -90.58 25.30
N HIS A 58 29.86 -91.49 24.76
CA HIS A 58 29.40 -91.48 23.36
C HIS A 58 28.82 -90.12 22.91
N MET A 59 28.12 -89.41 23.81
CA MET A 59 27.56 -88.09 23.51
C MET A 59 28.60 -86.98 23.34
N VAL A 60 29.70 -87.03 24.09
CA VAL A 60 30.82 -86.07 23.99
C VAL A 60 31.59 -86.28 22.69
N GLU A 61 31.76 -87.53 22.27
CA GLU A 61 32.41 -87.88 21.00
C GLU A 61 31.62 -87.37 19.79
N VAL A 62 30.29 -87.54 19.80
CA VAL A 62 29.40 -87.08 18.72
C VAL A 62 29.38 -85.55 18.58
N VAL A 63 29.31 -84.82 19.70
CA VAL A 63 29.38 -83.34 19.68
C VAL A 63 30.74 -82.86 19.16
N MET A 64 31.83 -83.50 19.59
CA MET A 64 33.16 -83.12 19.14
C MET A 64 33.42 -83.49 17.67
N GLN A 65 32.85 -84.58 17.17
CA GLN A 65 32.86 -84.89 15.74
C GLN A 65 32.12 -83.83 14.92
N ALA A 66 30.97 -83.34 15.40
CA ALA A 66 30.23 -82.26 14.76
C ALA A 66 31.03 -80.93 14.73
N VAL A 67 31.72 -80.59 15.82
CA VAL A 67 32.62 -79.42 15.88
C VAL A 67 33.85 -79.62 14.97
N CYS A 68 34.44 -80.82 14.91
CA CYS A 68 35.52 -81.13 13.98
C CYS A 68 35.10 -80.99 12.51
N ILE A 69 33.84 -81.33 12.17
CA ILE A 69 33.28 -81.17 10.83
C ILE A 69 33.14 -79.68 10.47
N MET A 70 32.70 -78.83 11.40
CA MET A 70 32.63 -77.37 11.20
C MET A 70 34.00 -76.72 10.92
N PHE A 71 35.07 -77.30 11.46
CA PHE A 71 36.46 -76.87 11.25
C PHE A 71 37.21 -77.70 10.18
N GLU A 72 36.51 -78.55 9.42
CA GLU A 72 37.08 -79.40 8.35
C GLU A 72 38.26 -80.30 8.80
N LYS A 73 38.30 -80.72 10.08
CA LYS A 73 39.34 -81.63 10.62
C LYS A 73 38.86 -83.10 10.65
N LYS A 74 39.80 -84.06 10.72
CA LYS A 74 39.50 -85.51 10.73
C LYS A 74 38.57 -85.91 11.89
N LYS A 75 37.66 -86.86 11.63
CA LYS A 75 36.56 -87.31 12.52
C LYS A 75 37.04 -88.25 13.66
N ASP A 76 38.24 -88.03 14.17
CA ASP A 76 38.87 -88.91 15.17
C ASP A 76 39.04 -88.18 16.52
N TRP A 77 38.82 -88.89 17.63
CA TRP A 77 39.01 -88.35 18.99
C TRP A 77 40.39 -87.70 19.25
N PRO A 78 41.52 -88.19 18.69
CA PRO A 78 42.80 -87.50 18.78
C PRO A 78 42.80 -86.11 18.13
N SER A 79 42.10 -85.93 17.01
CA SER A 79 41.96 -84.63 16.32
C SER A 79 41.01 -83.69 17.08
N ALA A 80 39.96 -84.21 17.70
CA ALA A 80 39.11 -83.46 18.62
C ALA A 80 39.88 -82.98 19.86
N LYS A 81 40.75 -83.81 20.45
CA LYS A 81 41.65 -83.42 21.54
C LYS A 81 42.63 -82.32 21.15
N LEU A 82 43.11 -82.33 19.91
CA LEU A 82 44.01 -81.31 19.38
C LEU A 82 43.29 -79.97 19.22
N LEU A 83 42.06 -79.97 18.71
CA LEU A 83 41.17 -78.80 18.64
C LEU A 83 40.86 -78.21 20.02
N LEU A 84 40.54 -79.05 21.01
CA LEU A 84 40.29 -78.62 22.40
C LEU A 84 41.54 -78.10 23.11
N GLY A 85 42.74 -78.36 22.56
CA GLY A 85 44.01 -77.88 23.08
C GLY A 85 44.45 -76.52 22.55
N GLU A 86 43.80 -75.99 21.50
CA GLU A 86 44.11 -74.70 20.91
C GLU A 86 43.60 -73.57 21.83
N SER A 87 44.49 -72.70 22.30
CA SER A 87 44.17 -71.61 23.24
C SER A 87 43.20 -70.56 22.68
N ASP A 88 42.94 -70.60 21.38
CA ASP A 88 42.17 -69.62 20.60
C ASP A 88 40.85 -70.19 20.03
N LEU A 89 40.47 -71.42 20.40
CA LEU A 89 39.26 -72.10 19.90
C LEU A 89 37.99 -71.26 20.12
N ILE A 90 37.84 -70.64 21.30
CA ILE A 90 36.68 -69.79 21.65
C ILE A 90 36.60 -68.57 20.72
N ASN A 91 37.74 -67.96 20.37
CA ASN A 91 37.78 -66.81 19.45
C ASN A 91 37.53 -67.24 17.99
N GLN A 92 38.03 -68.41 17.59
CA GLN A 92 37.78 -68.97 16.25
C GLN A 92 36.30 -69.33 16.04
N ILE A 93 35.63 -69.84 17.08
CA ILE A 93 34.19 -70.13 17.05
C ILE A 93 33.37 -68.82 16.99
N ARG A 94 33.80 -67.78 17.71
CA ARG A 94 33.14 -66.47 17.71
C ARG A 94 33.29 -65.73 16.38
N ASN A 95 34.46 -65.82 15.76
CA ASN A 95 34.79 -65.15 14.49
C ASN A 95 34.56 -66.06 13.28
N TYR A 96 33.86 -67.18 13.45
CA TYR A 96 33.57 -68.09 12.35
C TYR A 96 32.72 -67.36 11.28
N PRO A 97 33.07 -67.47 9.99
CA PRO A 97 32.38 -66.76 8.92
C PRO A 97 30.95 -67.30 8.73
N LYS A 98 30.01 -66.75 9.49
CA LYS A 98 28.58 -67.09 9.50
C LYS A 98 27.91 -67.00 8.12
N ASP A 99 28.44 -66.14 7.24
CA ASP A 99 27.87 -65.88 5.91
C ASP A 99 28.41 -66.81 4.80
N ASN A 100 29.40 -67.68 5.06
CA ASN A 100 30.06 -68.49 4.02
C ASN A 100 30.45 -69.91 4.49
N ILE A 101 29.48 -70.70 4.94
CA ILE A 101 29.68 -72.10 5.37
C ILE A 101 29.61 -73.04 4.14
N PRO A 102 30.64 -73.88 3.86
CA PRO A 102 30.64 -74.78 2.71
C PRO A 102 29.51 -75.84 2.75
N GLU A 103 28.89 -76.12 1.60
CA GLU A 103 27.81 -77.12 1.50
C GLU A 103 28.25 -78.57 1.81
N SER A 104 29.56 -78.85 1.77
CA SER A 104 30.17 -80.11 2.20
C SER A 104 30.02 -80.30 3.71
N VAL A 105 30.27 -79.25 4.49
CA VAL A 105 30.21 -79.23 5.96
C VAL A 105 28.78 -79.42 6.45
N LEU A 106 27.81 -78.72 5.84
CA LEU A 106 26.38 -78.85 6.19
C LEU A 106 25.80 -80.22 5.84
N ARG A 107 26.29 -80.87 4.76
CA ARG A 107 25.88 -82.23 4.38
C ARG A 107 26.41 -83.28 5.35
N ASP A 108 27.66 -83.14 5.79
CA ASP A 108 28.31 -84.05 6.72
C ASP A 108 27.75 -83.91 8.16
N LEU A 109 27.17 -82.76 8.51
CA LEU A 109 26.53 -82.49 9.81
C LEU A 109 25.09 -83.02 9.94
N LYS A 110 24.35 -83.15 8.83
CA LYS A 110 22.96 -83.65 8.81
C LYS A 110 22.72 -84.96 9.58
N PRO A 111 23.53 -86.03 9.41
CA PRO A 111 23.28 -87.29 10.13
C PRO A 111 23.50 -87.18 11.64
N TYR A 112 24.32 -86.22 12.12
CA TYR A 112 24.56 -86.01 13.55
C TYR A 112 23.46 -85.19 14.22
N LEU A 113 22.90 -84.21 13.50
CA LEU A 113 21.78 -83.38 13.98
C LEU A 113 20.44 -84.13 13.98
N GLN A 114 20.31 -85.22 13.21
CA GLN A 114 19.10 -86.05 13.14
C GLN A 114 19.07 -87.20 14.16
N MET A 115 20.15 -87.44 14.91
CA MET A 115 20.12 -88.44 15.99
C MET A 115 19.30 -87.91 17.17
N SER A 116 18.30 -88.69 17.61
CA SER A 116 17.29 -88.29 18.62
C SER A 116 17.84 -88.00 20.02
N ASN A 117 19.14 -88.24 20.24
CA ASN A 117 19.88 -87.96 21.47
C ASN A 117 20.68 -86.64 21.42
N PHE A 118 20.71 -85.91 20.29
CA PHE A 118 21.46 -84.65 20.17
C PHE A 118 20.63 -83.44 20.65
N ASN A 119 20.22 -83.47 21.92
CA ASN A 119 19.41 -82.42 22.54
C ASN A 119 20.17 -81.75 23.69
N TYR A 120 20.05 -80.43 23.83
CA TYR A 120 20.76 -79.63 24.85
C TYR A 120 20.61 -80.22 26.25
N LYS A 121 19.43 -80.75 26.57
CA LYS A 121 19.09 -81.32 27.89
C LYS A 121 19.82 -82.63 28.21
N ASP A 122 20.04 -83.50 27.22
CA ASP A 122 20.73 -84.79 27.42
C ASP A 122 22.25 -84.60 27.46
N ILE A 123 22.77 -83.61 26.71
CA ILE A 123 24.19 -83.29 26.67
C ILE A 123 24.61 -82.53 27.94
N LEU A 124 23.71 -81.73 28.54
CA LEU A 124 23.94 -81.04 29.83
C LEU A 124 24.26 -82.02 30.97
N GLN A 125 23.68 -83.23 30.96
CA GLN A 125 23.97 -84.26 31.97
C GLN A 125 25.40 -84.83 31.88
N SER A 126 26.06 -84.69 30.73
CA SER A 126 27.41 -85.19 30.51
C SER A 126 28.48 -84.08 30.56
N SER A 127 28.24 -82.91 29.97
CA SER A 127 29.11 -81.74 30.12
C SER A 127 28.42 -80.44 29.69
N VAL A 128 28.57 -79.39 30.51
CA VAL A 128 28.10 -78.03 30.21
C VAL A 128 28.81 -77.44 28.99
N ALA A 129 30.11 -77.75 28.81
CA ALA A 129 30.89 -77.25 27.68
C ALA A 129 30.48 -77.89 26.34
N CYS A 130 30.08 -79.15 26.35
CA CYS A 130 29.57 -79.82 25.16
C CYS A 130 28.17 -79.32 24.76
N ALA A 131 27.32 -78.97 25.73
CA ALA A 131 25.97 -78.46 25.45
C ALA A 131 25.98 -77.11 24.71
N SER A 132 26.84 -76.18 25.12
CA SER A 132 27.05 -74.89 24.44
C SER A 132 27.66 -75.01 23.05
N LEU A 133 28.54 -76.00 22.84
CA LEU A 133 29.11 -76.27 21.52
C LEU A 133 28.07 -76.88 20.58
N ALA A 134 27.19 -77.76 21.08
CA ALA A 134 26.08 -78.32 20.32
C ALA A 134 25.05 -77.24 19.92
N GLU A 135 24.70 -76.34 20.85
CA GLU A 135 23.79 -75.21 20.60
C GLU A 135 24.33 -74.27 19.49
N TRP A 136 25.65 -74.06 19.45
CA TRP A 136 26.29 -73.30 18.39
C TRP A 136 26.26 -73.97 17.03
N VAL A 137 26.52 -75.28 16.96
CA VAL A 137 26.42 -76.01 15.68
C VAL A 137 24.99 -75.97 15.13
N ILE A 138 23.97 -76.09 15.99
CA ILE A 138 22.55 -75.97 15.61
C ILE A 138 22.21 -74.56 15.13
N ALA A 139 22.65 -73.52 15.86
CA ALA A 139 22.42 -72.14 15.49
C ALA A 139 23.09 -71.76 14.16
N MET A 140 24.29 -72.29 13.89
CA MET A 140 25.02 -72.06 12.64
C MET A 140 24.38 -72.76 11.43
N ASP A 141 23.85 -73.98 11.57
CA ASP A 141 23.09 -74.65 10.51
C ASP A 141 21.78 -73.91 10.18
N MET A 142 21.09 -73.40 11.20
CA MET A 142 19.86 -72.62 11.03
C MET A 142 20.13 -71.29 10.30
N TYR A 143 21.22 -70.59 10.65
CA TYR A 143 21.63 -69.36 9.97
C TYR A 143 22.08 -69.61 8.53
N ALA A 144 22.82 -70.69 8.25
CA ALA A 144 23.24 -71.03 6.90
C ALA A 144 22.06 -71.33 5.95
N LYS A 145 21.01 -71.99 6.45
CA LYS A 145 19.77 -72.24 5.69
C LYS A 145 19.03 -70.94 5.36
N ILE A 146 18.86 -70.07 6.35
CA ILE A 146 18.15 -68.79 6.19
C ILE A 146 18.96 -67.83 5.31
N SER A 147 20.29 -67.78 5.46
CA SER A 147 21.18 -66.98 4.61
C SER A 147 21.07 -67.37 3.13
N LYS A 148 20.92 -68.67 2.83
CA LYS A 148 20.72 -69.18 1.47
C LYS A 148 19.37 -68.77 0.87
N GLU A 149 18.31 -68.67 1.68
CA GLU A 149 17.00 -68.18 1.24
C GLU A 149 16.98 -66.65 1.04
N VAL A 150 17.79 -65.91 1.80
CA VAL A 150 17.89 -64.45 1.76
C VAL A 150 18.82 -63.94 0.64
N GLU A 151 19.80 -64.72 0.20
CA GLU A 151 20.73 -64.35 -0.89
C GLU A 151 20.05 -63.96 -2.21
N PRO A 152 19.07 -64.71 -2.76
CA PRO A 152 18.34 -64.28 -3.96
C PRO A 152 17.49 -63.02 -3.71
N LYS A 153 16.95 -62.84 -2.50
CA LYS A 153 16.21 -61.62 -2.12
C LYS A 153 17.15 -60.40 -2.08
N ARG A 154 18.37 -60.55 -1.54
CA ARG A 154 19.41 -59.49 -1.55
C ARG A 154 19.79 -59.06 -2.96
N LYS A 155 19.96 -60.00 -3.89
CA LYS A 155 20.26 -59.67 -5.31
C LYS A 155 19.11 -58.93 -5.98
N ARG A 156 17.86 -59.30 -5.69
CA ARG A 156 16.66 -58.58 -6.17
C ARG A 156 16.55 -57.17 -5.58
N VAL A 157 16.81 -56.99 -4.29
CA VAL A 157 16.84 -55.67 -3.64
C VAL A 157 17.94 -54.80 -4.26
N ALA A 158 19.13 -55.33 -4.49
CA ALA A 158 20.22 -54.58 -5.12
C ALA A 158 19.90 -54.12 -6.56
N ALA A 159 19.23 -54.98 -7.35
CA ALA A 159 18.77 -54.61 -8.69
C ALA A 159 17.67 -53.52 -8.64
N ALA A 160 16.68 -53.68 -7.77
CA ALA A 160 15.60 -52.71 -7.59
C ALA A 160 16.11 -51.35 -7.06
N GLU A 161 17.09 -51.34 -6.14
CA GLU A 161 17.73 -50.13 -5.65
C GLU A 161 18.54 -49.42 -6.76
N ALA A 162 19.18 -50.16 -7.67
CA ALA A 162 19.89 -49.58 -8.82
C ALA A 162 18.92 -48.91 -9.81
N ASP A 163 17.81 -49.58 -10.13
CA ASP A 163 16.77 -49.03 -10.99
C ASP A 163 16.12 -47.79 -10.36
N LEU A 164 15.84 -47.83 -9.05
CA LEU A 164 15.31 -46.68 -8.31
C LEU A 164 16.25 -45.47 -8.36
N ARG A 165 17.56 -45.67 -8.18
CA ARG A 165 18.56 -44.60 -8.27
C ARG A 165 18.55 -43.95 -9.64
N SER A 166 18.48 -44.74 -10.72
CA SER A 166 18.44 -44.21 -12.08
C SER A 166 17.20 -43.33 -12.33
N VAL A 167 16.02 -43.79 -11.89
CA VAL A 167 14.75 -43.08 -12.08
C VAL A 167 14.70 -41.81 -11.23
N THR A 168 15.14 -41.87 -9.98
CA THR A 168 15.18 -40.69 -9.09
C THR A 168 16.18 -39.64 -9.54
N GLU A 169 17.32 -40.03 -10.12
CA GLU A 169 18.29 -39.09 -10.67
C GLU A 169 17.75 -38.36 -11.92
N GLN A 170 17.06 -39.09 -12.80
CA GLN A 170 16.38 -38.49 -13.96
C GLN A 170 15.25 -37.55 -13.52
N LEU A 171 14.46 -37.95 -12.53
CA LEU A 171 13.41 -37.12 -11.94
C LEU A 171 13.98 -35.81 -11.40
N LYS A 172 15.06 -35.90 -10.62
CA LYS A 172 15.71 -34.73 -10.02
C LYS A 172 16.26 -33.78 -11.07
N LYS A 173 16.85 -34.30 -12.16
CA LYS A 173 17.31 -33.47 -13.29
C LYS A 173 16.15 -32.73 -13.95
N LYS A 174 15.03 -33.40 -14.22
CA LYS A 174 13.84 -32.77 -14.80
C LYS A 174 13.21 -31.73 -13.87
N GLN A 175 13.08 -32.04 -12.58
CA GLN A 175 12.58 -31.09 -11.57
C GLN A 175 13.45 -29.83 -11.47
N LEU A 176 14.77 -29.99 -11.53
CA LEU A 176 15.70 -28.86 -11.46
C LEU A 176 15.64 -27.98 -12.71
N GLN A 177 15.46 -28.58 -13.90
CA GLN A 177 15.19 -27.83 -15.13
C GLN A 177 13.85 -27.10 -15.08
N LEU A 178 12.79 -27.74 -14.55
CA LEU A 178 11.49 -27.13 -14.37
C LEU A 178 11.59 -25.90 -13.44
N GLN A 179 12.25 -26.05 -12.30
CA GLN A 179 12.47 -24.93 -11.36
C GLN A 179 13.24 -23.78 -11.99
N GLN A 180 14.26 -24.04 -12.80
CA GLN A 180 15.01 -22.99 -13.49
C GLN A 180 14.16 -22.25 -14.54
N VAL A 181 13.26 -22.95 -15.22
CA VAL A 181 12.35 -22.32 -16.19
C VAL A 181 11.27 -21.53 -15.46
N GLU A 182 10.68 -22.09 -14.41
CA GLU A 182 9.70 -21.39 -13.56
C GLU A 182 10.29 -20.14 -12.92
N SER A 183 11.53 -20.20 -12.41
CA SER A 183 12.20 -19.04 -11.83
C SER A 183 12.42 -17.94 -12.88
N LYS A 184 12.88 -18.30 -14.08
CA LYS A 184 13.06 -17.34 -15.18
C LYS A 184 11.74 -16.73 -15.64
N ILE A 185 10.68 -17.54 -15.75
CA ILE A 185 9.34 -17.04 -16.10
C ILE A 185 8.88 -16.05 -15.06
N LYS A 186 9.06 -16.36 -13.77
CA LYS A 186 8.69 -15.48 -12.67
C LYS A 186 9.46 -14.16 -12.72
N GLU A 187 10.77 -14.20 -12.90
CA GLU A 187 11.61 -12.99 -13.06
C GLU A 187 11.18 -12.14 -14.27
N LEU A 188 10.91 -12.79 -15.42
CA LEU A 188 10.42 -12.11 -16.62
C LEU A 188 9.05 -11.49 -16.40
N GLN A 189 8.16 -12.18 -15.68
CA GLN A 189 6.81 -11.69 -15.39
C GLN A 189 6.83 -10.53 -14.41
N GLU A 190 7.65 -10.60 -13.36
CA GLU A 190 7.87 -9.47 -12.43
C GLU A 190 8.45 -8.25 -13.16
N SER A 191 9.42 -8.47 -14.06
CA SER A 191 10.00 -7.39 -14.88
C SER A 191 8.96 -6.80 -15.85
N TYR A 192 8.15 -7.65 -16.49
CA TYR A 192 7.08 -7.21 -17.38
C TYR A 192 6.03 -6.37 -16.63
N ASP A 193 5.54 -6.85 -15.49
CA ASP A 193 4.56 -6.16 -14.67
C ASP A 193 5.11 -4.82 -14.16
N HIS A 194 6.39 -4.77 -13.77
CA HIS A 194 7.08 -3.54 -13.41
C HIS A 194 7.10 -2.53 -14.57
N GLN A 195 7.49 -2.95 -15.78
CA GLN A 195 7.54 -2.07 -16.95
C GLN A 195 6.14 -1.58 -17.38
N VAL A 196 5.12 -2.43 -17.27
CA VAL A 196 3.73 -2.04 -17.55
C VAL A 196 3.23 -1.02 -16.52
N ALA A 197 3.56 -1.20 -15.24
CA ALA A 197 3.22 -0.25 -14.19
C ALA A 197 3.90 1.11 -14.42
N GLU A 198 5.19 1.12 -14.75
CA GLU A 198 5.92 2.35 -15.06
C GLU A 198 5.36 3.04 -16.32
N LYS A 199 5.07 2.30 -17.39
CA LYS A 199 4.42 2.85 -18.59
C LYS A 199 3.10 3.56 -18.23
N LYS A 200 2.24 2.92 -17.44
CA LYS A 200 0.95 3.51 -17.01
C LYS A 200 1.17 4.78 -16.18
N LYS A 201 2.14 4.80 -15.26
CA LYS A 201 2.48 6.01 -14.48
C LYS A 201 2.95 7.14 -15.39
N LEU A 202 3.80 6.86 -16.38
CA LEU A 202 4.25 7.85 -17.34
C LEU A 202 3.10 8.39 -18.19
N GLU A 203 2.21 7.53 -18.70
CA GLU A 203 1.03 7.95 -19.47
C GLU A 203 0.13 8.90 -18.65
N ILE A 204 -0.11 8.59 -17.37
CA ILE A 204 -0.86 9.47 -16.47
C ILE A 204 -0.14 10.81 -16.28
N SER A 205 1.18 10.79 -16.05
CA SER A 205 1.98 12.01 -15.88
C SER A 205 1.96 12.90 -17.13
N ILE A 206 2.05 12.30 -18.31
CA ILE A 206 1.96 13.00 -19.61
C ILE A 206 0.59 13.66 -19.75
N MET A 207 -0.50 12.91 -19.53
CA MET A 207 -1.86 13.46 -19.61
C MET A 207 -2.07 14.60 -18.62
N GLN A 208 -1.61 14.46 -17.38
CA GLN A 208 -1.69 15.51 -16.37
C GLN A 208 -0.90 16.76 -16.79
N THR A 209 0.32 16.58 -17.31
CA THR A 209 1.19 17.68 -17.73
C THR A 209 0.61 18.40 -18.95
N GLN A 210 0.07 17.68 -19.94
CA GLN A 210 -0.64 18.26 -21.08
C GLN A 210 -1.86 19.08 -20.64
N SER A 211 -2.66 18.55 -19.69
CA SER A 211 -3.81 19.26 -19.13
C SER A 211 -3.39 20.52 -18.37
N ARG A 212 -2.31 20.45 -17.58
CA ARG A 212 -1.72 21.62 -16.90
C ARG A 212 -1.23 22.66 -17.91
N LEU A 213 -0.52 22.24 -18.96
CA LEU A 213 0.00 23.13 -20.00
C LEU A 213 -1.13 23.83 -20.76
N LYS A 214 -2.19 23.10 -21.13
CA LYS A 214 -3.37 23.67 -21.80
C LYS A 214 -4.07 24.72 -20.93
N ARG A 215 -4.20 24.46 -19.62
CA ARG A 215 -4.78 25.43 -18.67
C ARG A 215 -3.87 26.64 -18.46
N ALA A 216 -2.58 26.42 -18.29
CA ALA A 216 -1.59 27.49 -18.14
C ALA A 216 -1.58 28.40 -19.37
N SER A 217 -1.55 27.84 -20.58
CA SER A 217 -1.58 28.61 -21.82
C SER A 217 -2.84 29.50 -21.91
N LYS A 218 -4.03 28.96 -21.61
CA LYS A 218 -5.27 29.76 -21.58
C LYS A 218 -5.18 30.90 -20.56
N LEU A 219 -4.66 30.61 -19.38
CA LEU A 219 -4.50 31.61 -18.32
C LEU A 219 -3.50 32.70 -18.74
N THR A 220 -2.37 32.34 -19.33
CA THR A 220 -1.36 33.29 -19.82
C THR A 220 -1.94 34.19 -20.91
N THR A 221 -2.72 33.65 -21.85
CA THR A 221 -3.38 34.47 -22.89
C THR A 221 -4.40 35.43 -22.27
N ALA A 222 -5.27 34.95 -21.38
CA ALA A 222 -6.25 35.82 -20.72
C ALA A 222 -5.58 36.92 -19.87
N LEU A 223 -4.49 36.58 -19.16
CA LEU A 223 -3.72 37.55 -18.39
C LEU A 223 -2.94 38.54 -19.26
N ALA A 224 -2.56 38.16 -20.48
CA ALA A 224 -1.86 39.06 -21.39
C ALA A 224 -2.79 40.18 -21.88
N ASP A 225 -4.04 39.84 -22.24
CA ASP A 225 -5.05 40.83 -22.63
C ASP A 225 -5.36 41.78 -21.46
N GLU A 226 -5.50 41.23 -20.25
CA GLU A 226 -5.69 42.01 -19.03
C GLU A 226 -4.50 42.91 -18.69
N GLN A 227 -3.28 42.45 -18.93
CA GLN A 227 -2.07 43.26 -18.73
C GLN A 227 -2.07 44.48 -19.65
N ILE A 228 -2.48 44.34 -20.90
CA ILE A 228 -2.57 45.47 -21.85
C ILE A 228 -3.60 46.48 -21.35
N ARG A 229 -4.81 46.01 -21.03
CA ARG A 229 -5.88 46.86 -20.48
C ARG A 229 -5.46 47.60 -19.23
N TRP A 230 -4.80 46.93 -18.28
CA TRP A 230 -4.34 47.58 -17.06
C TRP A 230 -3.23 48.60 -17.32
N LYS A 231 -2.34 48.35 -18.28
CA LYS A 231 -1.33 49.35 -18.69
C LYS A 231 -2.00 50.59 -19.28
N GLU A 232 -2.99 50.42 -20.15
CA GLU A 232 -3.77 51.52 -20.73
C GLU A 232 -4.50 52.33 -19.63
N ASN A 233 -5.18 51.65 -18.71
CA ASN A 233 -5.84 52.30 -17.58
C ASN A 233 -4.84 53.06 -16.69
N VAL A 234 -3.65 52.49 -16.43
CA VAL A 234 -2.61 53.18 -15.65
C VAL A 234 -2.12 54.42 -16.37
N THR A 235 -1.94 54.39 -17.69
CA THR A 235 -1.59 55.59 -18.45
C THR A 235 -2.70 56.65 -18.40
N GLU A 236 -3.95 56.25 -18.57
CA GLU A 236 -5.12 57.14 -18.48
C GLU A 236 -5.24 57.76 -17.07
N PHE A 237 -5.11 56.96 -16.02
CA PHE A 237 -5.16 57.47 -14.64
C PHE A 237 -4.00 58.42 -14.32
N ASN A 238 -2.81 58.19 -14.87
CA ASN A 238 -1.70 59.14 -14.71
C ASN A 238 -1.97 60.49 -15.39
N GLU A 239 -2.67 60.50 -16.54
CA GLU A 239 -3.10 61.73 -17.21
C GLU A 239 -4.22 62.42 -16.43
N GLN A 240 -5.21 61.66 -15.95
CA GLN A 240 -6.28 62.17 -15.11
C GLN A 240 -5.71 62.78 -13.82
N MET A 241 -4.77 62.11 -13.14
CA MET A 241 -4.12 62.61 -11.91
C MET A 241 -3.48 63.98 -12.08
N LYS A 242 -2.90 64.28 -13.26
CA LYS A 242 -2.32 65.59 -13.54
C LYS A 242 -3.39 66.68 -13.63
N THR A 243 -4.58 66.36 -14.12
CA THR A 243 -5.69 67.30 -14.36
C THR A 243 -6.72 67.36 -13.24
N VAL A 244 -6.60 66.52 -12.19
CA VAL A 244 -7.52 66.46 -11.04
C VAL A 244 -7.72 67.84 -10.41
N THR A 245 -6.64 68.60 -10.17
CA THR A 245 -6.74 69.89 -9.47
C THR A 245 -7.65 70.87 -10.21
N GLY A 246 -7.48 71.01 -11.53
CA GLY A 246 -8.33 71.87 -12.35
C GLY A 246 -9.76 71.35 -12.45
N ASN A 247 -9.93 70.04 -12.66
CA ASN A 247 -11.26 69.43 -12.81
C ASN A 247 -12.09 69.52 -11.51
N VAL A 248 -11.46 69.35 -10.35
CA VAL A 248 -12.12 69.51 -9.05
C VAL A 248 -12.48 70.97 -8.78
N PHE A 249 -11.62 71.91 -9.17
CA PHE A 249 -11.90 73.34 -9.05
C PHE A 249 -13.12 73.73 -9.88
N VAL A 250 -13.12 73.39 -11.18
CA VAL A 250 -14.25 73.68 -12.09
C VAL A 250 -15.52 73.00 -11.58
N SER A 251 -15.46 71.74 -11.20
CA SER A 251 -16.63 71.02 -10.67
C SER A 251 -17.17 71.63 -9.37
N SER A 252 -16.29 72.14 -8.51
CA SER A 252 -16.70 72.84 -7.28
C SER A 252 -17.36 74.18 -7.58
N ALA A 253 -16.85 74.91 -8.58
CA ALA A 253 -17.46 76.14 -9.08
C ALA A 253 -18.84 75.85 -9.70
N CYS A 254 -18.97 74.78 -10.48
CA CYS A 254 -20.25 74.31 -11.00
C CYS A 254 -21.25 74.06 -9.85
N VAL A 255 -20.87 73.32 -8.80
CA VAL A 255 -21.77 73.08 -7.65
C VAL A 255 -22.15 74.36 -6.91
N ALA A 256 -21.24 75.33 -6.82
CA ALA A 256 -21.49 76.58 -6.12
C ALA A 256 -22.41 77.54 -6.91
N TYR A 257 -22.27 77.61 -8.24
CA TYR A 257 -22.88 78.66 -9.05
C TYR A 257 -23.95 78.19 -10.04
N TYR A 258 -23.99 76.91 -10.46
CA TYR A 258 -24.94 76.45 -11.49
C TYR A 258 -26.42 76.63 -11.12
N GLY A 259 -26.75 76.54 -9.83
CA GLY A 259 -28.13 76.34 -9.36
C GLY A 259 -29.14 77.38 -9.88
N ALA A 260 -28.72 78.63 -10.08
CA ALA A 260 -29.60 79.72 -10.51
C ALA A 260 -29.62 79.96 -12.03
N PHE A 261 -28.73 79.33 -12.79
CA PHE A 261 -28.48 79.69 -14.18
C PHE A 261 -29.01 78.65 -15.19
N PRO A 262 -29.44 79.10 -16.38
CA PRO A 262 -29.84 78.22 -17.47
C PRO A 262 -28.64 77.52 -18.12
N SER A 263 -28.89 76.43 -18.85
CA SER A 263 -27.84 75.58 -19.44
C SER A 263 -26.86 76.33 -20.34
N SER A 264 -27.32 77.28 -21.15
CA SER A 264 -26.43 78.06 -22.03
C SER A 264 -25.42 78.90 -21.25
N TYR A 265 -25.86 79.56 -20.18
CA TYR A 265 -24.98 80.36 -19.34
C TYR A 265 -24.03 79.49 -18.51
N ARG A 266 -24.45 78.27 -18.12
CA ARG A 266 -23.56 77.31 -17.46
C ARG A 266 -22.37 76.94 -18.35
N LEU A 267 -22.59 76.74 -19.65
CA LEU A 267 -21.51 76.46 -20.60
C LEU A 267 -20.54 77.63 -20.71
N GLU A 268 -21.05 78.85 -20.87
CA GLU A 268 -20.22 80.08 -20.90
C GLU A 268 -19.39 80.24 -19.61
N LEU A 269 -19.96 79.93 -18.43
CA LEU A 269 -19.22 79.97 -17.16
C LEU A 269 -18.08 78.93 -17.13
N VAL A 270 -18.33 77.71 -17.60
CA VAL A 270 -17.29 76.67 -17.65
C VAL A 270 -16.17 77.06 -18.60
N GLU A 271 -16.49 77.59 -19.78
CA GLU A 271 -15.48 78.07 -20.74
C GLU A 271 -14.60 79.15 -20.12
N ASN A 272 -15.21 80.16 -19.46
CA ASN A 272 -14.48 81.21 -18.76
C ASN A 272 -13.60 80.67 -17.62
N TRP A 273 -14.10 79.70 -16.84
CA TRP A 273 -13.31 79.08 -15.76
C TRP A 273 -12.15 78.24 -16.30
N VAL A 274 -12.35 77.54 -17.41
CA VAL A 274 -11.29 76.76 -18.09
C VAL A 274 -10.23 77.69 -18.66
N GLU A 275 -10.62 78.80 -19.28
CA GLU A 275 -9.69 79.82 -19.78
C GLU A 275 -8.86 80.42 -18.63
N GLY A 276 -9.50 80.82 -17.53
CA GLY A 276 -8.80 81.30 -16.34
C GLY A 276 -7.85 80.26 -15.73
N CYS A 277 -8.24 78.98 -15.70
CA CYS A 277 -7.32 77.91 -15.28
C CYS A 277 -6.10 77.80 -16.19
N LYS A 278 -6.27 77.94 -17.51
CA LYS A 278 -5.17 77.90 -18.49
C LYS A 278 -4.23 79.09 -18.31
N GLU A 279 -4.75 80.31 -18.10
CA GLU A 279 -3.95 81.50 -17.82
C GLU A 279 -3.09 81.35 -16.55
N HIS A 280 -3.67 80.78 -15.49
CA HIS A 280 -2.99 80.52 -14.23
C HIS A 280 -2.11 79.26 -14.22
N LYS A 281 -1.94 78.58 -15.37
CA LYS A 281 -1.15 77.34 -15.54
C LYS A 281 -1.64 76.19 -14.65
N ILE A 282 -2.93 76.14 -14.37
CA ILE A 282 -3.57 75.03 -13.66
C ILE A 282 -3.93 73.95 -14.69
N PRO A 283 -3.42 72.72 -14.56
CA PRO A 283 -3.77 71.64 -15.47
C PRO A 283 -5.25 71.28 -15.34
N VAL A 284 -5.98 71.42 -16.44
CA VAL A 284 -7.42 71.13 -16.57
C VAL A 284 -7.63 70.31 -17.84
N SER A 285 -8.60 69.40 -17.82
CA SER A 285 -9.00 68.69 -19.03
C SER A 285 -9.66 69.65 -20.02
N ASP A 286 -9.58 69.35 -21.32
CA ASP A 286 -10.16 70.23 -22.35
C ASP A 286 -11.69 70.37 -22.22
N ASN A 287 -12.36 69.31 -21.77
CA ASN A 287 -13.81 69.28 -21.52
C ASN A 287 -14.12 68.79 -20.09
N PRO A 288 -14.06 69.65 -19.07
CA PRO A 288 -14.41 69.26 -17.71
C PRO A 288 -15.92 69.08 -17.59
N SER A 289 -16.37 67.86 -17.26
CA SER A 289 -17.77 67.57 -16.98
C SER A 289 -17.98 67.30 -15.49
N ILE A 290 -18.89 68.05 -14.88
CA ILE A 290 -19.32 67.82 -13.48
C ILE A 290 -19.87 66.41 -13.28
N ILE A 291 -20.50 65.83 -14.31
CA ILE A 291 -21.06 64.47 -14.27
C ILE A 291 -19.94 63.45 -14.07
N ASN A 292 -18.85 63.57 -14.82
CA ASN A 292 -17.72 62.62 -14.74
C ASN A 292 -16.96 62.72 -13.41
N VAL A 293 -16.96 63.89 -12.77
CA VAL A 293 -16.20 64.13 -11.52
C VAL A 293 -17.02 63.78 -10.27
N LEU A 294 -18.32 64.10 -10.25
CA LEU A 294 -19.14 64.02 -9.03
C LEU A 294 -20.21 62.92 -9.05
N ALA A 295 -20.49 62.34 -10.23
CA ALA A 295 -21.47 61.27 -10.36
C ALA A 295 -20.83 59.96 -10.83
N ASP A 296 -21.31 58.87 -10.24
CA ASP A 296 -20.99 57.52 -10.69
C ASP A 296 -22.10 57.03 -11.63
N ALA A 297 -21.73 56.24 -12.65
CA ALA A 297 -22.66 55.67 -13.63
C ALA A 297 -23.77 54.85 -12.98
N PHE A 298 -23.49 54.17 -11.86
CA PHE A 298 -24.52 53.46 -11.09
C PHE A 298 -25.55 54.42 -10.48
N SER A 299 -25.08 55.51 -9.86
CA SER A 299 -25.94 56.52 -9.24
C SER A 299 -26.85 57.19 -10.28
N ILE A 300 -26.33 57.53 -11.45
CA ILE A 300 -27.10 58.10 -12.56
C ILE A 300 -28.20 57.13 -13.00
N ARG A 301 -27.88 55.84 -13.20
CA ARG A 301 -28.88 54.82 -13.56
C ARG A 301 -29.96 54.66 -12.48
N GLN A 302 -29.58 54.75 -11.22
CA GLN A 302 -30.52 54.71 -10.11
C GLN A 302 -31.48 55.90 -10.16
N TRP A 303 -30.97 57.12 -10.38
CA TRP A 303 -31.82 58.32 -10.49
C TRP A 303 -32.79 58.22 -11.66
N VAL A 304 -32.33 57.72 -12.80
CA VAL A 304 -33.17 57.47 -13.98
C VAL A 304 -34.28 56.45 -13.67
N THR A 305 -33.94 55.39 -12.93
CA THR A 305 -34.94 54.38 -12.47
C THR A 305 -35.95 54.99 -11.49
N GLN A 306 -35.53 55.99 -10.72
CA GLN A 306 -36.38 56.75 -9.80
C GLN A 306 -37.23 57.83 -10.51
N GLY A 307 -37.08 57.99 -11.82
CA GLY A 307 -37.89 58.91 -12.64
C GLY A 307 -37.19 60.20 -13.05
N LEU A 308 -35.88 60.34 -12.83
CA LEU A 308 -35.10 61.45 -13.40
C LEU A 308 -35.00 61.29 -14.93
N PRO A 309 -35.21 62.36 -15.73
CA PRO A 309 -34.96 62.30 -17.15
C PRO A 309 -33.47 62.08 -17.48
N ARG A 310 -33.19 61.56 -18.68
CA ARG A 310 -31.83 61.12 -19.10
C ARG A 310 -30.99 62.23 -19.75
N ASP A 311 -31.37 63.49 -19.58
CA ASP A 311 -30.63 64.64 -20.10
C ASP A 311 -29.53 65.09 -19.11
N ASP A 312 -28.51 65.73 -19.67
CA ASP A 312 -27.38 66.23 -18.89
C ASP A 312 -27.81 67.29 -17.89
N PHE A 313 -28.76 68.17 -18.25
CA PHE A 313 -29.26 69.21 -17.34
C PHE A 313 -29.96 68.63 -16.11
N SER A 314 -30.85 67.64 -16.26
CA SER A 314 -31.45 66.95 -15.11
C SER A 314 -30.41 66.21 -14.27
N THR A 315 -29.41 65.60 -14.92
CA THR A 315 -28.32 64.89 -14.22
C THR A 315 -27.46 65.85 -13.42
N GLU A 316 -27.09 67.01 -13.98
CA GLU A 316 -26.40 68.08 -13.28
C GLU A 316 -27.20 68.57 -12.07
N ASN A 317 -28.50 68.84 -12.25
CA ASN A 317 -29.35 69.30 -11.16
C ASN A 317 -29.49 68.23 -10.06
N ALA A 318 -29.55 66.94 -10.41
CA ALA A 318 -29.53 65.85 -9.44
C ALA A 318 -28.21 65.79 -8.65
N ILE A 319 -27.08 66.10 -9.28
CA ILE A 319 -25.78 66.26 -8.60
C ILE A 319 -25.85 67.43 -7.62
N LEU A 320 -26.40 68.58 -8.02
CA LEU A 320 -26.56 69.73 -7.12
C LEU A 320 -27.43 69.41 -5.90
N VAL A 321 -28.52 68.68 -6.10
CA VAL A 321 -29.42 68.27 -5.01
C VAL A 321 -28.74 67.30 -4.03
N THR A 322 -27.93 66.38 -4.54
CA THR A 322 -27.32 65.31 -3.71
C THR A 322 -25.98 65.68 -3.10
N LYS A 323 -25.18 66.53 -3.76
CA LYS A 323 -23.84 66.95 -3.33
C LYS A 323 -23.80 68.38 -2.80
N GLY A 324 -24.87 69.16 -2.99
CA GLY A 324 -24.98 70.52 -2.50
C GLY A 324 -24.89 70.61 -0.97
N ARG A 325 -24.15 71.61 -0.48
CA ARG A 325 -24.07 71.89 0.96
C ARG A 325 -25.31 72.62 1.49
N ARG A 326 -25.99 73.38 0.62
CA ARG A 326 -27.21 74.14 0.94
C ARG A 326 -28.43 73.31 0.62
N TRP A 327 -29.55 73.59 1.29
CA TRP A 327 -30.83 73.00 0.92
C TRP A 327 -31.27 73.57 -0.44
N PRO A 328 -31.47 72.73 -1.47
CA PRO A 328 -31.77 73.21 -2.81
C PRO A 328 -33.23 73.68 -2.88
N LEU A 329 -33.46 74.87 -3.45
CA LEU A 329 -34.78 75.29 -3.92
C LEU A 329 -34.95 74.79 -5.35
N ILE A 330 -36.00 74.02 -5.60
CA ILE A 330 -36.25 73.40 -6.91
C ILE A 330 -37.41 74.13 -7.58
N ILE A 331 -37.13 74.72 -8.74
CA ILE A 331 -38.14 75.33 -9.62
C ILE A 331 -38.54 74.28 -10.65
N ASP A 332 -39.69 73.63 -10.44
CA ASP A 332 -40.13 72.48 -11.23
C ASP A 332 -41.57 72.63 -11.72
N PRO A 333 -41.81 73.31 -12.86
CA PRO A 333 -43.16 73.50 -13.41
C PRO A 333 -43.78 72.20 -13.94
N GLN A 334 -43.01 71.13 -14.11
CA GLN A 334 -43.46 69.85 -14.68
C GLN A 334 -43.56 68.71 -13.65
N GLU A 335 -43.35 69.03 -12.36
CA GLU A 335 -43.36 68.10 -11.24
C GLU A 335 -42.46 66.85 -11.45
N GLN A 336 -41.40 66.97 -12.26
CA GLN A 336 -40.48 65.86 -12.54
C GLN A 336 -39.53 65.61 -11.38
N ALA A 337 -38.90 66.67 -10.87
CA ALA A 337 -38.00 66.60 -9.73
C ALA A 337 -38.77 66.23 -8.45
N ASN A 338 -40.01 66.72 -8.30
CA ASN A 338 -40.88 66.34 -7.20
C ASN A 338 -41.14 64.82 -7.18
N ARG A 339 -41.54 64.23 -8.32
CA ARG A 339 -41.74 62.78 -8.46
C ARG A 339 -40.45 62.00 -8.20
N TRP A 340 -39.32 62.48 -8.71
CA TRP A 340 -38.02 61.85 -8.51
C TRP A 340 -37.64 61.79 -7.02
N ILE A 341 -37.76 62.89 -6.27
CA ILE A 341 -37.42 62.93 -4.83
C ILE A 341 -38.34 62.01 -4.02
N LYS A 342 -39.64 62.00 -4.31
CA LYS A 342 -40.61 61.09 -3.67
C LYS A 342 -40.26 59.62 -3.88
N ASN A 343 -39.83 59.26 -5.09
CA ASN A 343 -39.41 57.90 -5.40
C ASN A 343 -38.04 57.56 -4.77
N LYS A 344 -37.12 58.52 -4.74
CA LYS A 344 -35.78 58.36 -4.16
C LYS A 344 -35.82 58.12 -2.66
N GLU A 345 -36.64 58.88 -1.94
CA GLU A 345 -36.73 58.85 -0.47
C GLU A 345 -37.91 57.98 0.04
N LYS A 346 -38.47 57.14 -0.82
CA LYS A 346 -39.63 56.29 -0.51
C LYS A 346 -39.36 55.33 0.66
N GLU A 347 -38.16 54.77 0.72
CA GLU A 347 -37.75 53.85 1.80
C GLU A 347 -37.43 54.59 3.11
N ASN A 348 -37.08 55.88 3.03
CA ASN A 348 -36.70 56.70 4.18
C ASN A 348 -37.89 57.43 4.82
N ALA A 349 -39.12 57.05 4.48
CA ALA A 349 -40.37 57.62 5.01
C ALA A 349 -40.47 59.15 4.85
N LEU A 350 -40.19 59.66 3.63
CA LEU A 350 -40.32 61.07 3.27
C LEU A 350 -41.65 61.68 3.74
N LYS A 351 -41.55 62.81 4.46
CA LYS A 351 -42.70 63.62 4.87
C LYS A 351 -42.88 64.79 3.92
N ILE A 352 -44.06 64.87 3.33
CA ILE A 352 -44.45 65.95 2.41
C ILE A 352 -45.35 66.90 3.19
N ILE A 353 -44.99 68.18 3.22
CA ILE A 353 -45.77 69.22 3.91
C ILE A 353 -45.88 70.48 3.04
N LYS A 354 -46.89 71.30 3.30
CA LYS A 354 -47.05 72.63 2.69
C LYS A 354 -46.93 73.73 3.75
N MET A 355 -46.51 74.92 3.35
CA MET A 355 -46.42 76.09 4.27
C MET A 355 -47.78 76.53 4.81
N THR A 356 -48.87 76.18 4.13
CA THR A 356 -50.25 76.50 4.54
C THR A 356 -50.79 75.58 5.64
N ASP A 357 -50.08 74.49 5.98
CA ASP A 357 -50.53 73.54 6.99
C ASP A 357 -50.37 74.12 8.41
N GLY A 358 -51.48 74.18 9.18
CA GLY A 358 -51.47 74.69 10.56
C GLY A 358 -50.59 73.88 11.55
N HIS A 359 -50.08 72.72 11.14
CA HIS A 359 -49.16 71.89 11.92
C HIS A 359 -47.73 71.85 11.37
N PHE A 360 -47.40 72.71 10.41
CA PHE A 360 -46.11 72.80 9.73
C PHE A 360 -44.90 72.72 10.69
N LEU A 361 -44.83 73.65 11.66
CA LEU A 361 -43.71 73.73 12.61
C LEU A 361 -43.55 72.46 13.47
N ARG A 362 -44.66 71.86 13.88
CA ARG A 362 -44.66 70.64 14.71
C ARG A 362 -44.17 69.42 13.92
N ILE A 363 -44.56 69.30 12.66
CA ILE A 363 -44.09 68.22 11.79
C ILE A 363 -42.60 68.40 11.50
N LEU A 364 -42.17 69.64 11.24
CA LEU A 364 -40.78 69.96 11.00
C LEU A 364 -39.90 69.62 12.22
N GLU A 365 -40.32 70.01 13.43
CA GLU A 365 -39.59 69.69 14.67
C GLU A 365 -39.43 68.17 14.85
N ASN A 366 -40.49 67.40 14.59
CA ASN A 366 -40.45 65.94 14.65
C ASN A 366 -39.48 65.35 13.61
N CYS A 367 -39.46 65.90 12.38
CA CYS A 367 -38.54 65.44 11.34
C CYS A 367 -37.08 65.73 11.71
N VAL A 368 -36.79 66.91 12.27
CA VAL A 368 -35.46 67.27 12.77
C VAL A 368 -35.03 66.35 13.93
N ARG A 369 -35.94 66.05 14.87
CA ARG A 369 -35.66 65.19 16.03
C ARG A 369 -35.38 63.74 15.65
N ILE A 370 -36.14 63.19 14.70
CA ILE A 370 -36.08 61.77 14.31
C ILE A 370 -35.07 61.55 13.17
N GLY A 371 -34.73 62.60 12.40
CA GLY A 371 -33.88 62.51 11.22
C GLY A 371 -34.64 62.02 9.98
N MET A 372 -35.94 62.30 9.87
CA MET A 372 -36.73 61.95 8.68
C MET A 372 -36.55 63.00 7.57
N PRO A 373 -36.44 62.59 6.29
CA PRO A 373 -36.39 63.52 5.19
C PRO A 373 -37.74 64.24 5.03
N LEU A 374 -37.67 65.53 4.73
CA LEU A 374 -38.81 66.43 4.59
C LEU A 374 -38.78 67.09 3.21
N LEU A 375 -39.90 67.06 2.49
CA LEU A 375 -40.12 67.80 1.24
C LEU A 375 -41.18 68.87 1.47
N LEU A 376 -40.80 70.13 1.25
CA LEU A 376 -41.71 71.27 1.31
C LEU A 376 -42.24 71.57 -0.09
N GLU A 377 -43.56 71.45 -0.28
CA GLU A 377 -44.23 71.77 -1.54
C GLU A 377 -44.85 73.17 -1.51
N ASP A 378 -45.06 73.74 -2.71
CA ASP A 378 -45.72 75.04 -2.91
C ASP A 378 -45.10 76.18 -2.10
N VAL A 379 -43.77 76.27 -2.14
CA VAL A 379 -43.02 77.37 -1.53
C VAL A 379 -43.29 78.66 -2.33
N GLY A 380 -43.88 79.66 -1.66
CA GLY A 380 -44.10 80.98 -2.24
C GLY A 380 -42.83 81.85 -2.23
N GLU A 381 -42.97 83.10 -2.69
CA GLU A 381 -41.85 84.07 -2.70
C GLU A 381 -41.38 84.47 -1.30
N THR A 382 -42.23 84.27 -0.29
CA THR A 382 -41.92 84.56 1.11
C THR A 382 -41.82 83.27 1.91
N LEU A 383 -40.74 83.15 2.68
CA LEU A 383 -40.49 82.04 3.60
C LEU A 383 -40.79 82.48 5.03
N ASP A 384 -41.26 81.54 5.86
CA ASP A 384 -41.41 81.78 7.30
C ASP A 384 -40.02 81.99 7.92
N PRO A 385 -39.78 83.10 8.65
CA PRO A 385 -38.51 83.36 9.34
C PRO A 385 -38.04 82.22 10.25
N ALA A 386 -38.96 81.39 10.76
CA ALA A 386 -38.62 80.23 11.58
C ALA A 386 -37.73 79.20 10.85
N LEU A 387 -37.70 79.21 9.51
CA LEU A 387 -36.88 78.29 8.71
C LEU A 387 -35.42 78.75 8.55
N GLU A 388 -35.14 80.03 8.75
CA GLU A 388 -33.81 80.62 8.55
C GLU A 388 -32.68 79.86 9.29
N PRO A 389 -32.76 79.57 10.60
CA PRO A 389 -31.68 78.87 11.31
C PRO A 389 -31.45 77.45 10.78
N ILE A 390 -32.51 76.78 10.32
CA ILE A 390 -32.45 75.41 9.78
C ILE A 390 -31.85 75.43 8.37
N LEU A 391 -32.27 76.39 7.53
CA LEU A 391 -31.80 76.54 6.16
C LEU A 391 -30.31 76.92 6.12
N LEU A 392 -29.88 77.79 7.05
CA LEU A 392 -28.48 78.16 7.24
C LEU A 392 -27.65 77.09 7.98
N LYS A 393 -28.29 76.01 8.44
CA LYS A 393 -27.66 74.94 9.23
C LYS A 393 -26.91 75.47 10.45
N GLN A 394 -27.46 76.50 11.11
CA GLN A 394 -26.93 77.06 12.34
C GLN A 394 -27.15 76.06 13.47
N THR A 395 -26.16 75.18 13.66
CA THR A 395 -26.16 74.17 14.70
C THR A 395 -25.19 74.60 15.79
N PHE A 396 -25.66 74.61 17.04
CA PHE A 396 -24.80 74.80 18.20
C PHE A 396 -24.35 73.41 18.67
N MET A 397 -23.07 73.12 18.47
CA MET A 397 -22.42 71.95 19.09
C MET A 397 -21.84 72.45 20.41
N SER A 398 -22.34 71.94 21.54
CA SER A 398 -21.74 72.19 22.86
C SER A 398 -20.52 71.33 23.10
#